data_AF-E9GZ76-F1
#
_entry.id   AF-E9GZ76-F1
#
_cell.length_a   1.000
_cell.length_b   1.000
_cell.length_c   1.000
_cell.angle_alpha   90.00
_cell.angle_beta   90.00
_cell.angle_gamma   90.00
#
_symmetry.space_group_name_H-M   'P 1'
#
loop_
_entity.id
_entity.type
_entity.pdbx_description
1 polymer ?
#
loop_
_entity_poly.entity_id
_entity_poly.type
_entity_poly.pdbx_seq_one_letter_code
_entity_poly.pdbx_strand_id
1 'polypeptide(L)'
;MGVASWHTHKNRAIQSALIRLRSGHNKLNGTISKWDMDIQPECPHGCPEIENSTHVLLHCPHYSAARRELKHEIEKLKLPFDVPTLTGVNFSIPKHTQEKIAKSLINFITSSKIIERI
;
A
#
# COMPACT_ATOMS: atom_id res chain seq x y z
N MET A 1 11.41 -18.48 -4.46
CA MET A 1 11.08 -17.55 -3.36
C MET A 1 9.74 -17.95 -2.77
N GLY A 2 9.70 -18.38 -1.51
CA GLY A 2 8.47 -18.82 -0.85
C GLY A 2 7.47 -17.68 -0.65
N VAL A 3 6.17 -18.01 -0.58
CA VAL A 3 5.11 -17.03 -0.35
C VAL A 3 5.32 -16.43 1.04
N ALA A 4 5.76 -15.17 1.11
CA ALA A 4 5.86 -14.44 2.37
C ALA A 4 4.44 -14.33 2.95
N SER A 5 4.23 -14.83 4.17
CA SER A 5 2.91 -14.94 4.83
C SER A 5 2.12 -13.62 4.84
N TRP A 6 2.83 -12.49 4.79
CA TRP A 6 2.27 -11.15 4.63
C TRP A 6 1.31 -11.00 3.43
N HIS A 7 1.50 -11.77 2.35
CA HIS A 7 0.70 -11.67 1.12
C HIS A 7 -0.45 -12.69 1.07
N THR A 8 -0.58 -13.55 2.07
CA THR A 8 -1.55 -14.64 2.03
C THR A 8 -2.88 -14.15 2.60
N HIS A 9 -3.89 -13.99 1.76
CA HIS A 9 -5.24 -13.64 2.19
C HIS A 9 -6.28 -14.50 1.47
N LYS A 10 -7.39 -14.84 2.14
CA LYS A 10 -8.45 -15.68 1.56
C LYS A 10 -9.08 -15.04 0.32
N ASN A 11 -9.21 -13.72 0.33
CA ASN A 11 -9.68 -12.95 -0.81
C ASN A 11 -8.52 -12.64 -1.78
N ARG A 12 -8.62 -13.15 -3.01
CA ARG A 12 -7.60 -12.98 -4.06
C ARG A 12 -7.40 -11.52 -4.49
N ALA A 13 -8.42 -10.68 -4.44
CA ALA A 13 -8.30 -9.26 -4.78
C ALA A 13 -7.38 -8.55 -3.77
N ILE A 14 -7.58 -8.81 -2.48
CA ILE A 14 -6.74 -8.28 -1.40
C ILE A 14 -5.29 -8.77 -1.57
N GLN A 15 -5.10 -10.08 -1.76
CA GLN A 15 -3.77 -10.65 -1.98
C GLN A 15 -3.07 -10.03 -3.21
N SER A 16 -3.80 -9.83 -4.31
CA SER A 16 -3.24 -9.20 -5.52
C SER A 16 -2.83 -7.76 -5.27
N ALA A 17 -3.67 -6.98 -4.59
CA ALA A 17 -3.37 -5.59 -4.22
C ALA A 17 -2.12 -5.49 -3.33
N LEU A 18 -2.02 -6.36 -2.31
CA LEU A 18 -0.85 -6.43 -1.44
C LEU A 18 0.45 -6.71 -2.22
N ILE A 19 0.42 -7.69 -3.14
CA ILE A 19 1.57 -8.02 -3.99
C ILE A 19 1.95 -6.85 -4.90
N ARG A 20 0.98 -6.20 -5.55
CA ARG A 20 1.21 -5.07 -6.46
C ARG A 20 1.73 -3.83 -5.74
N LEU A 21 1.23 -3.56 -4.54
CA LEU A 21 1.75 -2.47 -3.69
C LEU A 21 3.21 -2.70 -3.34
N ARG A 22 3.59 -3.94 -2.99
CA ARG A 22 4.97 -4.31 -2.67
C ARG A 22 5.90 -4.25 -3.88
N SER A 23 5.49 -4.80 -5.02
CA SER A 23 6.35 -4.85 -6.21
C SER A 23 6.48 -3.51 -6.90
N GLY A 24 5.55 -2.58 -6.65
CA GLY A 24 5.43 -1.33 -7.40
C GLY A 24 4.84 -1.52 -8.80
N HIS A 25 4.61 -2.76 -9.25
CA HIS A 25 3.89 -3.09 -10.49
C HIS A 25 2.39 -3.03 -10.24
N ASN A 26 1.89 -1.83 -9.98
CA ASN A 26 0.49 -1.54 -9.70
C ASN A 26 -0.18 -0.85 -10.88
N LYS A 27 -1.51 -0.75 -10.82
CA LYS A 27 -2.32 -0.01 -11.80
C LYS A 27 -2.50 1.47 -11.42
N LEU A 28 -1.58 2.04 -10.65
CA LEU A 28 -1.61 3.47 -10.35
C LEU A 28 -1.13 4.28 -11.56
N ASN A 29 -1.56 5.53 -11.65
CA ASN A 29 -1.30 6.37 -12.81
C ASN A 29 0.20 6.53 -13.11
N GLY A 30 1.04 6.62 -12.09
CA GLY A 30 2.51 6.71 -12.27
C GLY A 30 3.14 5.47 -12.90
N THR A 31 2.49 4.30 -12.83
CA THR A 31 2.93 3.09 -13.53
C THR A 31 2.31 2.97 -14.90
N ILE A 32 1.01 3.28 -15.03
CA ILE A 32 0.26 3.16 -16.30
C ILE A 32 0.75 4.19 -17.33
N SER A 33 1.00 5.43 -16.92
CA SER A 33 1.51 6.51 -17.77
C SER A 33 2.81 6.20 -18.51
N LYS A 34 3.58 5.21 -18.04
CA LYS A 34 4.80 4.73 -18.71
C LYS A 34 4.50 3.96 -19.99
N TRP A 35 3.28 3.44 -20.13
CA TRP A 35 2.82 2.60 -21.23
C TRP A 35 1.73 3.27 -22.05
N ASP A 36 0.91 4.11 -21.41
CA ASP A 36 -0.19 4.84 -22.02
C ASP A 36 0.03 6.34 -21.84
N MET A 37 0.34 7.03 -22.95
CA MET A 37 0.66 8.46 -22.95
C MET A 37 -0.57 9.35 -22.71
N ASP A 38 -1.78 8.81 -22.83
CA ASP A 38 -3.01 9.56 -22.56
C ASP A 38 -3.30 9.65 -21.05
N ILE A 39 -2.62 8.83 -20.24
CA ILE A 39 -2.76 8.83 -18.79
C ILE A 39 -1.74 9.77 -18.15
N GLN A 40 -2.28 10.78 -17.46
CA GLN A 40 -1.50 11.67 -16.63
C GLN A 40 -0.94 10.94 -15.39
N PRO A 41 0.38 11.01 -15.10
CA PRO A 41 1.01 10.30 -13.99
C PRO A 41 0.58 10.79 -12.61
N GLU A 42 0.01 11.98 -12.51
CA GLU A 42 -0.41 12.63 -11.28
C GLU A 42 -1.57 11.89 -10.59
N CYS A 43 -1.71 12.15 -9.29
CA CYS A 43 -2.82 11.64 -8.50
C CYS A 43 -4.16 12.22 -8.98
N PRO A 44 -5.17 11.39 -9.27
CA PRO A 44 -6.48 11.87 -9.76
C PRO A 44 -7.27 12.65 -8.70
N HIS A 45 -6.79 12.66 -7.45
CA HIS A 45 -7.40 13.40 -6.34
C HIS A 45 -6.87 14.83 -6.21
N GLY A 46 -6.24 15.37 -7.27
CA GLY A 46 -5.74 16.75 -7.32
C GLY A 46 -4.41 16.97 -6.60
N CYS A 47 -3.61 15.92 -6.41
CA CYS A 47 -2.27 16.06 -5.84
C CYS A 47 -1.25 16.28 -6.97
N PRO A 48 -0.26 17.16 -6.80
CA PRO A 48 0.75 17.42 -7.83
C PRO A 48 1.78 16.27 -7.95
N GLU A 49 1.82 15.34 -7.00
CA GLU A 49 2.77 14.23 -7.05
C GLU A 49 2.29 13.08 -7.95
N ILE A 50 3.28 12.36 -8.50
CA ILE A 50 3.06 11.12 -9.24
C ILE A 50 2.37 10.09 -8.35
N GLU A 51 1.30 9.50 -8.87
CA GLU A 51 0.57 8.45 -8.17
C GLU A 51 1.34 7.13 -8.17
N ASN A 52 1.98 6.84 -7.04
CA ASN A 52 2.68 5.58 -6.80
C ASN A 52 2.36 5.04 -5.39
N SER A 53 2.84 3.84 -5.07
CA SER A 53 2.62 3.21 -3.76
C SER A 53 3.02 4.13 -2.61
N THR A 54 4.16 4.83 -2.73
CA THR A 54 4.65 5.75 -1.69
C THR A 54 3.68 6.92 -1.48
N HIS A 55 3.26 7.59 -2.56
CA HIS A 55 2.30 8.69 -2.48
C HIS A 55 1.00 8.22 -1.82
N VAL A 56 0.41 7.15 -2.34
CA VAL A 56 -0.83 6.56 -1.83
C VAL A 56 -0.75 6.22 -0.34
N LEU A 57 0.31 5.50 0.06
CA LEU A 57 0.45 4.95 1.40
C LEU A 57 0.85 5.99 2.44
N LEU A 58 1.59 7.03 2.05
CA LEU A 58 2.22 7.95 3.00
C LEU A 58 1.74 9.40 2.89
N HIS A 59 1.42 9.88 1.69
CA HIS A 59 1.31 11.32 1.42
C HIS A 59 -0.07 11.77 0.97
N CYS A 60 -0.78 10.97 0.18
CA CYS A 60 -2.04 11.33 -0.47
C CYS A 60 -3.07 11.87 0.55
N PRO A 61 -3.49 13.15 0.46
CA PRO A 61 -4.45 13.75 1.39
C PRO A 61 -5.81 13.07 1.35
N HIS A 62 -6.25 12.60 0.18
CA HIS A 62 -7.52 11.88 0.01
C HIS A 62 -7.58 10.63 0.91
N TYR A 63 -6.47 9.91 1.05
CA TYR A 63 -6.38 8.71 1.88
C TYR A 63 -5.99 8.99 3.35
N SER A 64 -5.91 10.25 3.77
CA SER A 64 -5.45 10.64 5.11
C SER A 64 -6.30 10.07 6.24
N ALA A 65 -7.62 10.05 6.08
CA ALA A 65 -8.55 9.53 7.08
C ALA A 65 -8.34 8.02 7.32
N ALA A 66 -8.29 7.23 6.24
CA ALA A 66 -8.00 5.79 6.31
C ALA A 66 -6.57 5.51 6.80
N ARG A 67 -5.60 6.36 6.43
CA ARG A 67 -4.20 6.24 6.83
C ARG A 67 -3.98 6.49 8.33
N ARG A 68 -4.84 7.29 8.98
CA ARG A 68 -4.70 7.61 10.41
C ARG A 68 -4.67 6.36 11.29
N GLU A 69 -5.57 5.40 11.03
CA GLU A 69 -5.62 4.14 11.78
C GLU A 69 -4.39 3.29 11.51
N LEU A 70 -4.00 3.17 10.23
CA LEU A 70 -2.79 2.45 9.84
C LEU A 70 -1.55 3.04 10.56
N LYS A 71 -1.38 4.36 10.51
CA LYS A 71 -0.27 5.06 11.16
C LYS A 71 -0.23 4.81 12.66
N HIS A 72 -1.38 4.92 13.33
CA HIS A 72 -1.49 4.71 14.76
C HIS A 72 -1.09 3.28 15.18
N GLU A 73 -1.46 2.26 14.39
CA GLU A 73 -1.06 0.88 14.67
C GLU A 73 0.44 0.65 14.47
N ILE A 74 1.07 1.28 13.46
CA ILE A 74 2.52 1.18 13.24
C ILE A 74 3.30 1.89 14.36
N GLU A 75 2.83 3.06 14.79
CA GLU A 75 3.44 3.82 15.90
C GLU A 75 3.41 3.02 17.22
N LYS A 76 2.30 2.32 17.52
CA LYS A 76 2.22 1.41 18.69
C LYS A 76 3.25 0.29 18.65
N LEU A 77 3.56 -0.20 17.45
CA LEU A 77 4.56 -1.25 17.24
C LEU A 77 6.00 -0.70 17.31
N LYS A 78 6.19 0.61 17.51
CA LYS A 78 7.49 1.30 17.53
C LYS A 78 8.29 1.08 16.24
N LEU A 79 7.58 1.01 15.11
CA LEU A 79 8.15 0.80 13.79
C LEU A 79 8.13 2.10 12.97
N PRO A 80 9.05 2.27 12.02
CA PRO A 80 9.01 3.41 11.11
C PRO A 80 7.78 3.34 10.20
N PHE A 81 7.13 4.49 9.98
CA PHE A 81 6.00 4.59 9.08
C PHE A 81 6.48 4.85 7.64
N ASP A 82 7.02 3.79 7.01
CA ASP A 82 7.59 3.84 5.67
C ASP A 82 7.06 2.70 4.77
N VAL A 83 7.29 2.80 3.46
CA VAL A 83 6.83 1.79 2.49
C VAL A 83 7.42 0.40 2.81
N PRO A 84 8.74 0.22 3.06
CA PRO A 84 9.30 -1.10 3.33
C PRO A 84 8.66 -1.82 4.53
N THR A 85 8.34 -1.09 5.59
CA THR A 85 7.64 -1.61 6.76
C THR A 85 6.20 -1.98 6.41
N LEU A 86 5.48 -1.07 5.73
CA LEU A 86 4.10 -1.30 5.36
C LEU A 86 3.93 -2.46 4.39
N THR A 87 4.83 -2.64 3.41
CA THR A 87 4.72 -3.67 2.36
C THR A 87 5.44 -4.99 2.71
N GLY A 88 5.90 -5.16 3.95
CA GLY A 88 6.56 -6.39 4.40
C GLY A 88 7.89 -6.69 3.69
N VAL A 89 8.60 -5.65 3.22
CA VAL A 89 9.95 -5.77 2.64
C VAL A 89 11.02 -5.67 3.74
N ASN A 90 10.67 -5.13 4.90
CA ASN A 90 11.54 -5.12 6.07
C ASN A 90 11.59 -6.50 6.75
N PHE A 91 12.57 -7.32 6.36
CA PHE A 91 12.76 -8.68 6.88
C PHE A 91 13.24 -8.74 8.34
N SER A 92 13.67 -7.62 8.92
CA SER A 92 14.07 -7.54 10.33
C SER A 92 12.87 -7.59 11.29
N ILE A 93 11.65 -7.40 10.78
CA ILE A 93 10.42 -7.41 11.58
C ILE A 93 9.98 -8.85 11.85
N PRO A 94 9.72 -9.24 13.11
CA PRO A 94 9.21 -10.57 13.45
C PRO A 94 7.91 -10.90 12.72
N LYS A 95 7.73 -12.18 12.33
CA LYS A 95 6.56 -12.65 11.57
C LYS A 95 5.21 -12.27 12.20
N HIS A 96 5.09 -12.40 13.53
CA HIS A 96 3.86 -12.04 14.25
C HIS A 96 3.53 -10.54 14.15
N THR A 97 4.55 -9.68 14.10
CA THR A 97 4.40 -8.23 13.92
C THR A 97 4.04 -7.92 12.47
N GLN A 98 4.66 -8.61 11.50
CA GLN A 98 4.32 -8.48 10.08
C GLN A 98 2.84 -8.82 9.81
N GLU A 99 2.28 -9.83 10.49
CA GLU A 99 0.86 -10.18 10.36
C GLU A 99 -0.07 -9.07 10.90
N LYS A 100 0.33 -8.36 11.96
CA LYS A 100 -0.41 -7.19 12.46
C LYS A 100 -0.37 -6.05 11.45
N ILE A 101 0.81 -5.76 10.89
CA ILE A 101 0.98 -4.73 9.85
C ILE A 101 0.12 -5.06 8.63
N ALA A 102 0.15 -6.32 8.18
CA ALA A 102 -0.65 -6.78 7.05
C ALA A 102 -2.15 -6.56 7.29
N LYS A 103 -2.66 -6.91 8.48
CA LYS A 103 -4.07 -6.67 8.84
C LYS A 103 -4.42 -5.19 8.81
N SER A 104 -3.59 -4.33 9.39
CA SER A 104 -3.81 -2.89 9.36
C SER A 104 -3.77 -2.34 7.93
N LEU A 105 -2.87 -2.82 7.08
CA LEU A 105 -2.83 -2.42 5.68
C LEU A 105 -4.05 -2.92 4.89
N ILE A 106 -4.53 -4.14 5.16
CA ILE A 106 -5.75 -4.68 4.56
C ILE A 106 -6.96 -3.79 4.90
N ASN A 107 -7.06 -3.35 6.16
CA ASN A 107 -8.09 -2.41 6.57
C ASN A 107 -7.96 -1.07 5.83
N PHE A 108 -6.75 -0.54 5.69
CA PHE A 108 -6.50 0.66 4.90
C PHE A 108 -6.96 0.51 3.44
N ILE A 109 -6.53 -0.54 2.72
CA ILE A 109 -6.84 -0.68 1.29
C ILE A 109 -8.33 -0.96 1.04
N THR A 110 -9.02 -1.55 2.02
CA THR A 110 -10.46 -1.86 1.93
C THR A 110 -11.30 -0.64 2.28
N SER A 111 -10.98 0.06 3.37
CA SER A 111 -11.72 1.26 3.81
C SER A 111 -11.55 2.44 2.85
N SER A 112 -10.35 2.60 2.28
CA SER A 112 -10.06 3.64 1.27
C SER A 112 -10.57 3.31 -0.13
N LYS A 113 -11.06 2.08 -0.36
CA LYS A 113 -11.45 1.53 -1.67
C LYS A 113 -10.35 1.54 -2.74
N ILE A 114 -9.10 1.80 -2.36
CA ILE A 114 -7.99 1.81 -3.31
C ILE A 114 -7.72 0.44 -3.94
N ILE A 115 -8.17 -0.64 -3.30
CA ILE A 115 -8.14 -1.99 -3.87
C ILE A 115 -8.76 -2.08 -5.27
N GLU A 116 -9.75 -1.22 -5.59
CA GLU A 116 -10.39 -1.18 -6.90
C GLU A 116 -9.48 -0.60 -8.00
N ARG A 117 -8.42 0.11 -7.60
CA ARG A 117 -7.49 0.82 -8.49
C ARG A 117 -6.12 0.17 -8.63
N ILE A 118 -5.76 -0.79 -7.79
CA ILE A 118 -4.42 -1.42 -7.76
C ILE A 118 -4.38 -2.70 -8.58
#